data_AF-A0A8H3HSF6-F1
#
_entry.id   AF-A0A8H3HSF6-F1
#
_cell.length_a   1.000
_cell.length_b   1.000
_cell.length_c   1.000
_cell.angle_alpha   90.00
_cell.angle_beta   90.00
_cell.angle_gamma   90.00
#
_symmetry.space_group_name_H-M   'P 1'
#
loop_
_entity.id
_entity.type
_entity.pdbx_description
1 polymer ?
#
loop_
_entity_poly.entity_id
_entity_poly.type
_entity_poly.pdbx_seq_one_letter_code
_entity_poly.pdbx_strand_id
1 'polypeptide(L)'
;MKSKIPDDLLDDENVTSDDLFGFLARRTLAFMKKYHPDELAKGKDAKPMKLGFTFSYPVDQTSLNSGTLIRWTKGFRIADTVGKDVVQLYQEQLSAQGMPMIKVVALTNDTVGTYLSHCYTSDNTDSMTSGEISEPVIGCIFGTGTNGCYMEEINKITKLPQELRDKLIKEGKTHMIINVEWGSFDNELKHLPTTKYDVVIDQKLSTNPGFHLFEKRVSGMFL
;
A
#
# COMPACT_ATOMS: atom_id res chain seq x y z
N MET A 1 -0.37 1.63 -19.07
CA MET A 1 -1.41 0.65 -19.45
C MET A 1 -1.67 -0.22 -18.23
N LYS A 2 -2.82 -0.07 -17.57
CA LYS A 2 -3.19 -0.86 -16.39
C LYS A 2 -3.54 -2.26 -16.88
N SER A 3 -2.76 -3.27 -16.50
CA SER A 3 -3.08 -4.66 -16.83
C SER A 3 -3.86 -5.25 -15.66
N LYS A 4 -5.07 -5.75 -15.94
CA LYS A 4 -5.83 -6.51 -14.95
C LYS A 4 -5.00 -7.74 -14.55
N ILE A 5 -4.98 -8.05 -13.26
CA ILE A 5 -4.46 -9.34 -12.80
C ILE A 5 -5.41 -10.42 -13.36
N PRO A 6 -4.88 -11.44 -14.05
CA PRO A 6 -5.67 -12.55 -14.57
C PRO A 6 -6.54 -13.17 -13.47
N ASP A 7 -7.81 -13.48 -13.78
CA ASP A 7 -8.79 -13.95 -12.79
C ASP A 7 -8.41 -15.32 -12.19
N ASP A 8 -7.68 -16.14 -12.95
CA ASP A 8 -7.08 -17.40 -12.51
C ASP A 8 -6.05 -17.22 -11.39
N LEU A 9 -5.44 -16.04 -11.24
CA LEU A 9 -4.54 -15.73 -10.13
C LEU A 9 -5.26 -15.21 -8.87
N LEU A 10 -6.58 -14.98 -8.93
CA LEU A 10 -7.37 -14.43 -7.83
C LEU A 10 -8.05 -15.53 -7.00
N ASP A 11 -8.72 -16.46 -7.67
CA ASP A 11 -9.72 -17.34 -7.05
C ASP A 11 -9.29 -18.81 -6.93
N ASP A 12 -8.18 -19.23 -7.55
CA ASP A 12 -7.70 -20.62 -7.49
C ASP A 12 -6.80 -20.83 -6.27
N GLU A 13 -7.17 -21.79 -5.42
CA GLU A 13 -6.46 -22.14 -4.19
C GLU A 13 -5.06 -22.76 -4.45
N ASN A 14 -4.78 -23.18 -5.68
CA ASN A 14 -3.47 -23.72 -6.06
C ASN A 14 -2.47 -22.65 -6.49
N VAL A 15 -2.89 -21.39 -6.61
CA VAL A 15 -2.01 -20.28 -6.96
C VAL A 15 -1.02 -20.05 -5.84
N THR A 16 0.25 -19.91 -6.21
CA THR A 16 1.35 -19.66 -5.28
C THR A 16 1.84 -18.22 -5.32
N SER A 17 2.64 -17.83 -4.31
CA SER A 17 3.36 -16.56 -4.32
C SER A 17 4.21 -16.40 -5.59
N ASP A 18 4.87 -17.46 -6.06
CA ASP A 18 5.69 -17.41 -7.27
C ASP A 18 4.87 -17.10 -8.54
N ASP A 19 3.63 -17.58 -8.61
CA ASP A 19 2.74 -17.28 -9.75
C ASP A 19 2.38 -15.80 -9.82
N LEU A 20 1.95 -15.23 -8.68
CA LEU A 20 1.58 -13.82 -8.57
C LEU A 20 2.80 -12.91 -8.77
N PHE A 21 3.86 -13.09 -7.98
CA PHE A 21 5.03 -12.22 -8.05
C PHE A 21 5.82 -12.41 -9.36
N GLY A 22 5.81 -13.63 -9.93
CA GLY A 22 6.30 -13.90 -11.27
C GLY A 22 5.49 -13.17 -12.34
N PHE A 23 4.15 -13.12 -12.22
CA PHE A 23 3.32 -12.30 -13.10
C PHE A 23 3.70 -10.82 -13.00
N LEU A 24 3.82 -10.28 -11.79
CA LEU A 24 4.23 -8.88 -11.57
C LEU A 24 5.58 -8.61 -12.25
N ALA A 25 6.58 -9.46 -12.05
CA ALA A 25 7.90 -9.32 -12.66
C ALA A 25 7.84 -9.41 -14.19
N ARG A 26 7.05 -10.31 -14.78
CA ARG A 26 6.84 -10.38 -16.25
C ARG A 26 6.20 -9.10 -16.80
N ARG A 27 5.24 -8.50 -16.08
CA ARG A 27 4.63 -7.22 -16.47
C ARG A 27 5.63 -6.06 -16.36
N THR A 28 6.46 -6.06 -15.32
CA THR A 28 7.54 -5.07 -15.15
C THR A 28 8.57 -5.18 -16.27
N LEU A 29 8.96 -6.40 -16.66
CA LEU A 29 9.85 -6.62 -17.81
C LEU A 29 9.24 -6.08 -19.12
N ALA A 30 7.94 -6.31 -19.34
CA ALA A 30 7.24 -5.77 -20.50
C ALA A 30 7.21 -4.23 -20.50
N PHE A 31 7.06 -3.60 -19.32
CA PHE A 31 7.16 -2.15 -19.17
C PHE A 31 8.58 -1.65 -19.52
N MET A 32 9.62 -2.29 -18.96
CA MET A 32 11.01 -1.94 -19.23
C MET A 32 11.35 -2.04 -20.72
N LYS A 33 10.95 -3.12 -21.38
CA LYS A 33 11.15 -3.30 -22.83
C LYS A 33 10.53 -2.19 -23.67
N LYS A 34 9.40 -1.63 -23.23
CA LYS A 34 8.68 -0.60 -23.98
C LYS A 34 9.20 0.81 -23.72
N TYR A 35 9.51 1.14 -22.47
CA TYR A 35 9.75 2.53 -22.04
C TYR A 35 11.19 2.82 -21.64
N HIS A 36 11.96 1.79 -21.23
CA HIS A 36 13.35 1.93 -20.80
C HIS A 36 14.22 0.75 -21.31
N PRO A 37 14.19 0.44 -22.63
CA PRO A 37 14.93 -0.70 -23.17
C PRO A 37 16.44 -0.55 -23.00
N ASP A 38 16.96 0.68 -22.96
CA ASP A 38 18.39 0.96 -22.82
C ASP A 38 18.95 0.52 -21.46
N GLU A 39 18.19 0.72 -20.38
CA GLU A 39 18.59 0.26 -19.05
C GLU A 39 18.50 -1.26 -18.94
N LEU A 40 17.50 -1.88 -19.60
CA LEU A 40 17.40 -3.33 -19.68
C LEU A 40 18.56 -3.96 -20.46
N ALA A 41 18.98 -3.32 -21.57
CA ALA A 41 20.09 -3.79 -22.40
C ALA A 41 21.43 -3.76 -21.67
N LYS A 42 21.64 -2.79 -20.77
CA LYS A 42 22.82 -2.72 -19.90
C LYS A 42 22.82 -3.78 -18.80
N GLY A 43 21.67 -4.39 -18.49
CA GLY A 43 21.56 -5.48 -17.53
C GLY A 43 22.16 -5.14 -16.17
N LYS A 44 23.17 -5.91 -15.74
CA LYS A 44 23.86 -5.71 -14.45
C LYS A 44 24.74 -4.46 -14.40
N ASP A 45 25.13 -3.93 -15.55
CA ASP A 45 25.96 -2.73 -15.66
C ASP A 45 25.10 -1.45 -15.68
N ALA A 46 23.78 -1.59 -15.70
CA ALA A 46 22.83 -0.50 -15.61
C ALA A 46 22.95 0.22 -14.25
N LYS A 47 22.59 1.51 -14.23
CA LYS A 47 22.47 2.22 -12.95
C LYS A 47 21.29 1.65 -12.16
N PRO A 48 21.39 1.53 -10.83
CA PRO A 48 20.31 0.96 -10.04
C PRO A 48 19.06 1.85 -10.13
N MET A 49 17.94 1.24 -10.48
CA MET A 49 16.64 1.91 -10.54
C MET A 49 15.90 1.69 -9.22
N LYS A 50 15.41 2.78 -8.62
CA LYS A 50 14.62 2.73 -7.39
C LYS A 50 13.15 2.52 -7.72
N LEU A 51 12.54 1.47 -7.18
CA LEU A 51 11.12 1.15 -7.35
C LEU A 51 10.39 1.32 -6.01
N GLY A 52 9.28 2.04 -6.04
CA GLY A 52 8.27 2.02 -4.98
C GLY A 52 7.20 0.98 -5.29
N PHE A 53 6.88 0.14 -4.33
CA PHE A 53 5.90 -0.93 -4.45
C PHE A 53 4.67 -0.60 -3.61
N THR A 54 3.61 -0.16 -4.27
CA THR A 54 2.31 0.03 -3.63
C THR A 54 1.60 -1.31 -3.52
N PHE A 55 1.41 -1.78 -2.29
CA PHE A 55 0.81 -3.06 -1.97
C PHE A 55 -0.33 -2.88 -0.97
N SER A 56 -1.53 -2.66 -1.51
CA SER A 56 -2.72 -2.24 -0.75
C SER A 56 -3.46 -3.40 -0.09
N TYR A 57 -2.73 -4.13 0.75
CA TYR A 57 -3.21 -5.21 1.62
C TYR A 57 -2.67 -4.99 3.04
N PRO A 58 -3.30 -5.59 4.07
CA PRO A 58 -2.79 -5.54 5.43
C PRO A 58 -1.38 -6.14 5.52
N VAL A 59 -0.41 -5.29 5.85
CA VAL A 59 1.01 -5.67 5.98
C VAL A 59 1.51 -5.26 7.37
N ASP A 60 2.26 -6.15 8.02
CA ASP A 60 3.07 -5.81 9.17
C ASP A 60 4.41 -5.25 8.67
N GLN A 61 4.48 -3.92 8.59
CA GLN A 61 5.60 -3.20 8.01
C GLN A 61 6.65 -2.90 9.08
N THR A 62 7.82 -3.53 8.96
CA THR A 62 8.92 -3.40 9.92
C THR A 62 9.96 -2.35 9.51
N SER A 63 10.02 -2.04 8.20
CA SER A 63 10.86 -0.97 7.65
C SER A 63 10.20 -0.36 6.42
N LEU A 64 10.76 0.74 5.89
CA LEU A 64 10.25 1.35 4.65
C LEU A 64 10.22 0.35 3.49
N ASN A 65 11.13 -0.63 3.44
CA ASN A 65 11.29 -1.57 2.33
C ASN A 65 11.09 -3.04 2.74
N SER A 66 10.40 -3.32 3.85
CA SER A 66 10.13 -4.68 4.31
C SER A 66 8.80 -4.71 5.03
N GLY A 67 8.00 -5.73 4.74
CA GLY A 67 6.76 -5.96 5.44
C GLY A 67 6.14 -7.30 5.08
N THR A 68 5.58 -7.97 6.08
CA THR A 68 4.97 -9.28 5.91
C THR A 68 3.47 -9.18 5.72
N LEU A 69 2.91 -9.95 4.78
CA LEU A 69 1.47 -9.97 4.57
C LEU A 69 0.76 -10.57 5.79
N ILE A 70 -0.19 -9.84 6.38
CA ILE A 70 -0.99 -10.34 7.52
C ILE A 70 -2.13 -11.22 7.01
N ARG A 71 -2.86 -10.75 6.00
CA ARG A 71 -3.97 -11.48 5.38
C ARG A 71 -4.29 -10.92 4.00
N TRP A 72 -4.79 -11.77 3.11
CA TRP A 72 -5.37 -11.30 1.86
C TRP A 72 -6.75 -10.66 2.08
N THR A 73 -7.08 -9.74 1.17
CA THR A 73 -8.40 -9.13 1.03
C THR A 73 -8.73 -9.05 -0.47
N LYS A 74 -9.88 -8.51 -0.84
CA LYS A 74 -10.23 -8.22 -2.25
C LYS A 74 -10.19 -9.45 -3.19
N GLY A 75 -10.51 -10.64 -2.66
CA GLY A 75 -10.68 -11.87 -3.44
C GLY A 75 -9.47 -12.80 -3.48
N PHE A 76 -8.24 -12.32 -3.22
CA PHE A 76 -7.04 -13.16 -3.25
C PHE A 76 -7.06 -14.28 -2.19
N ARG A 77 -6.62 -15.48 -2.56
CA ARG A 77 -6.56 -16.66 -1.68
C ARG A 77 -5.21 -17.38 -1.65
N ILE A 78 -4.13 -16.65 -1.91
CA ILE A 78 -2.77 -17.22 -2.04
C ILE A 78 -2.16 -17.47 -0.65
N ALA A 79 -2.46 -18.62 -0.06
CA ALA A 79 -2.14 -18.90 1.35
C ALA A 79 -0.65 -18.80 1.69
N ASP A 80 0.23 -19.22 0.78
CA ASP A 80 1.67 -19.29 1.02
C ASP A 80 2.36 -17.91 1.13
N THR A 81 1.68 -16.82 0.76
CA THR A 81 2.21 -15.45 0.86
C THR A 81 2.05 -14.89 2.27
N VAL A 82 1.08 -15.38 3.03
CA VAL A 82 0.80 -14.89 4.39
C VAL A 82 2.02 -15.16 5.29
N GLY A 83 2.47 -14.13 5.99
CA GLY A 83 3.67 -14.17 6.84
C GLY A 83 5.01 -14.01 6.11
N LYS A 84 5.02 -13.91 4.77
CA LYS A 84 6.24 -13.66 3.99
C LYS A 84 6.43 -12.18 3.67
N ASP A 85 7.68 -11.75 3.55
CA ASP A 85 8.03 -10.40 3.12
C ASP A 85 7.72 -10.21 1.63
N VAL A 86 6.74 -9.34 1.33
CA VAL A 86 6.25 -9.11 -0.03
C VAL A 86 7.25 -8.34 -0.90
N VAL A 87 8.15 -7.56 -0.29
CA VAL A 87 9.23 -6.89 -1.01
C VAL A 87 10.28 -7.90 -1.42
N GLN A 88 10.64 -8.83 -0.53
CA GLN A 88 11.57 -9.89 -0.84
C GLN A 88 11.06 -10.76 -1.99
N LEU A 89 9.82 -11.25 -1.91
CA LEU A 89 9.20 -12.07 -2.96
C LEU A 89 9.23 -11.35 -4.32
N TYR A 90 8.88 -10.07 -4.35
CA TYR A 90 8.90 -9.31 -5.59
C TYR A 90 10.32 -9.07 -6.11
N GLN A 91 11.27 -8.73 -5.22
CA GLN A 91 12.66 -8.48 -5.57
C GLN A 91 13.37 -9.74 -6.13
N GLU A 92 13.05 -10.91 -5.58
CA GLU A 92 13.53 -12.21 -6.05
C GLU A 92 13.00 -12.50 -7.45
N GLN A 93 11.69 -12.34 -7.69
CA GLN A 93 11.09 -12.53 -9.02
C GLN A 93 11.60 -11.51 -10.06
N LEU A 94 11.84 -10.25 -9.68
CA LEU A 94 12.48 -9.26 -10.56
C LEU A 94 13.88 -9.72 -10.97
N SER A 95 14.67 -10.23 -10.02
CA SER A 95 16.02 -10.73 -10.28
C SER A 95 16.00 -11.99 -11.16
N ALA A 96 15.09 -12.92 -10.89
CA ALA A 96 14.89 -14.16 -11.64
C ALA A 96 14.46 -13.89 -13.10
N GLN A 97 13.67 -12.84 -13.34
CA GLN A 97 13.26 -12.39 -14.68
C GLN A 97 14.32 -11.50 -15.37
N GLY A 98 15.56 -11.45 -14.86
CA GLY A 98 16.68 -10.76 -15.49
C GLY A 98 16.73 -9.25 -15.25
N MET A 99 16.07 -8.74 -14.21
CA MET A 99 16.07 -7.32 -13.84
C MET A 99 16.74 -7.03 -12.47
N PRO A 100 17.97 -7.51 -12.20
CA PRO A 100 18.62 -7.33 -10.90
C PRO A 100 18.96 -5.86 -10.57
N MET A 101 18.97 -4.98 -11.57
CA MET A 101 19.22 -3.54 -11.42
C MET A 101 18.05 -2.78 -10.81
N ILE A 102 16.83 -3.34 -10.82
CA ILE A 102 15.67 -2.72 -10.18
C ILE A 102 15.69 -3.09 -8.70
N LYS A 103 15.73 -2.07 -7.83
CA LYS A 103 15.72 -2.20 -6.37
C LYS A 103 14.40 -1.70 -5.81
N VAL A 104 13.66 -2.59 -5.15
CA VAL A 104 12.45 -2.22 -4.41
C VAL A 104 12.88 -1.55 -3.10
N VAL A 105 12.73 -0.22 -3.03
CA VAL A 105 13.23 0.60 -1.91
C VAL A 105 12.14 1.11 -1.00
N ALA A 106 10.88 0.95 -1.38
CA ALA A 106 9.76 1.36 -0.58
C ALA A 106 8.59 0.39 -0.79
N LEU A 107 8.00 -0.06 0.31
CA LEU A 107 6.70 -0.67 0.39
C LEU A 107 5.75 0.39 0.93
N THR A 108 4.66 0.63 0.21
CA THR A 108 3.68 1.66 0.56
C THR A 108 2.27 1.15 0.34
N ASN A 109 1.28 1.92 0.76
CA ASN A 109 -0.13 1.68 0.46
C ASN A 109 -0.69 2.81 -0.43
N ASP A 110 -1.91 2.64 -0.94
CA ASP A 110 -2.55 3.63 -1.81
C ASP A 110 -2.69 5.00 -1.13
N THR A 111 -3.01 5.06 0.16
CA THR A 111 -3.20 6.35 0.86
C THR A 111 -1.92 7.16 0.97
N VAL A 112 -0.79 6.52 1.32
CA VAL A 112 0.52 7.16 1.42
C VAL A 112 0.99 7.59 0.03
N GLY A 113 0.74 6.76 -0.99
CA GLY A 113 0.99 7.14 -2.38
C GLY A 113 0.20 8.39 -2.80
N THR A 114 -1.09 8.45 -2.47
CA THR A 114 -1.95 9.61 -2.71
C THR A 114 -1.46 10.85 -1.96
N TYR A 115 -1.09 10.72 -0.68
CA TYR A 115 -0.55 11.81 0.11
C TYR A 115 0.71 12.39 -0.53
N LEU A 116 1.72 11.55 -0.80
CA LEU A 116 3.00 11.97 -1.36
C LEU A 116 2.86 12.53 -2.78
N SER A 117 1.95 11.94 -3.59
CA SER A 117 1.62 12.49 -4.90
C SER A 117 1.05 13.90 -4.78
N HIS A 118 0.14 14.12 -3.83
CA HIS A 118 -0.44 15.44 -3.63
C HIS A 118 0.61 16.45 -3.18
N CYS A 119 1.48 16.09 -2.22
CA CYS A 119 2.62 16.91 -1.79
C CYS A 119 3.54 17.33 -2.95
N TYR A 120 3.71 16.46 -3.94
CA TYR A 120 4.54 16.76 -5.12
C TYR A 120 3.83 17.68 -6.12
N THR A 121 2.53 17.48 -6.33
CA THR A 121 1.76 18.22 -7.36
C THR A 121 1.19 19.55 -6.89
N SER A 122 1.15 19.78 -5.58
CA SER A 122 0.60 21.01 -5.00
C SER A 122 1.56 22.17 -5.20
N ASP A 123 1.04 23.32 -5.64
CA ASP A 123 1.77 24.57 -5.87
C ASP A 123 2.17 25.29 -4.55
N ASN A 124 2.68 24.54 -3.57
CA ASN A 124 3.01 25.05 -2.22
C ASN A 124 4.29 25.90 -2.20
N THR A 125 4.77 26.36 -3.35
CA THR A 125 6.02 27.11 -3.51
C THR A 125 5.87 28.62 -3.27
N ASP A 126 4.63 29.16 -3.26
CA ASP A 126 4.36 30.61 -3.10
C ASP A 126 4.01 31.01 -1.65
N SER A 127 4.21 30.08 -0.71
CA SER A 127 3.85 30.20 0.72
C SER A 127 4.55 31.35 1.45
N MET A 128 5.73 31.79 1.00
CA MET A 128 6.49 32.85 1.69
C MET A 128 6.09 34.27 1.27
N THR A 129 5.32 34.44 0.19
CA THR A 129 5.00 35.74 -0.40
C THR A 129 3.50 36.05 -0.49
N SER A 130 2.65 35.01 -0.50
CA SER A 130 1.20 35.15 -0.67
C SER A 130 0.41 35.35 0.63
N GLY A 131 1.01 35.13 1.80
CA GLY A 131 0.36 35.27 3.11
C GLY A 131 -0.56 34.09 3.49
N GLU A 132 -0.72 33.09 2.63
CA GLU A 132 -1.48 31.86 2.87
C GLU A 132 -0.56 30.65 2.65
N ILE A 133 -0.40 29.81 3.67
CA ILE A 133 0.45 28.61 3.62
C ILE A 133 -0.45 27.39 3.58
N SER A 134 -0.59 26.75 2.42
CA SER A 134 -1.25 25.45 2.31
C SER A 134 -0.24 24.32 2.44
N GLU A 135 -0.35 23.53 3.51
CA GLU A 135 0.44 22.31 3.69
C GLU A 135 -0.47 21.07 3.63
N PRO A 136 -0.16 20.06 2.78
CA PRO A 136 -0.87 18.80 2.75
C PRO A 136 -0.70 18.02 4.06
N VAL A 137 -1.82 17.76 4.73
CA VAL A 137 -1.83 17.06 6.03
C VAL A 137 -2.42 15.64 5.98
N ILE A 138 -3.31 15.37 5.03
CA ILE A 138 -4.04 14.09 4.93
C ILE A 138 -4.08 13.62 3.47
N GLY A 139 -3.81 12.34 3.25
CA GLY A 139 -4.14 11.64 2.01
C GLY A 139 -5.25 10.64 2.27
N CYS A 140 -6.32 10.67 1.46
CA CYS A 140 -7.49 9.81 1.64
C CYS A 140 -7.91 9.16 0.33
N ILE A 141 -8.55 8.00 0.47
CA ILE A 141 -9.15 7.22 -0.62
C ILE A 141 -10.64 7.04 -0.31
N PHE A 142 -11.47 7.41 -1.27
CA PHE A 142 -12.91 7.12 -1.29
C PHE A 142 -13.27 6.53 -2.64
N GLY A 143 -13.52 5.22 -2.69
CA GLY A 143 -13.83 4.48 -3.91
C GLY A 143 -14.61 3.21 -3.59
N THR A 144 -14.19 2.08 -4.15
CA THR A 144 -14.74 0.76 -3.77
C THR A 144 -14.41 0.36 -2.34
N GLY A 145 -13.41 1.01 -1.73
CA GLY A 145 -13.12 0.97 -0.30
C GLY A 145 -12.81 2.38 0.22
N THR A 146 -12.45 2.49 1.48
CA THR A 146 -12.04 3.77 2.06
C THR A 146 -10.88 3.63 3.05
N ASN A 147 -9.91 4.53 2.95
CA ASN A 147 -8.81 4.62 3.89
C ASN A 147 -8.22 6.05 3.95
N GLY A 148 -7.42 6.35 4.96
CA GLY A 148 -6.73 7.61 5.14
C GLY A 148 -5.35 7.45 5.78
N CYS A 149 -4.47 8.39 5.50
CA CYS A 149 -3.19 8.54 6.18
C CYS A 149 -2.91 10.02 6.49
N TYR A 150 -2.10 10.26 7.50
CA TYR A 150 -1.69 11.61 7.92
C TYR A 150 -0.28 11.59 8.51
N MET A 151 0.29 12.78 8.70
CA MET A 151 1.61 12.94 9.32
C MET A 151 1.48 13.03 10.85
N GLU A 152 2.09 12.11 11.58
CA GLU A 152 2.07 12.08 13.05
C GLU A 152 3.47 12.33 13.63
N GLU A 153 3.55 13.00 14.77
CA GLU A 153 4.83 13.21 15.46
C GLU A 153 5.43 11.88 15.93
N ILE A 154 6.70 11.64 15.62
CA ILE A 154 7.37 10.36 15.97
C ILE A 154 7.30 10.07 17.47
N ASN A 155 7.40 11.11 18.31
CA ASN A 155 7.33 10.99 19.77
C ASN A 155 5.98 10.50 20.30
N LYS A 156 4.90 10.68 19.54
CA LYS A 156 3.54 10.26 19.93
C LYS A 156 3.21 8.84 19.50
N ILE A 157 4.02 8.23 18.63
CA ILE A 157 3.81 6.86 18.14
C ILE A 157 4.39 5.86 19.16
N THR A 158 3.68 5.67 20.26
CA THR A 158 4.14 4.85 21.41
C THR A 158 4.32 3.37 21.07
N LYS A 159 3.63 2.87 20.04
CA LYS A 159 3.79 1.49 19.53
C LYS A 159 5.13 1.20 18.85
N LEU A 160 5.87 2.24 18.42
CA LEU A 160 7.23 2.05 17.91
C LEU A 160 8.19 1.75 19.07
N PRO A 161 9.26 0.96 18.87
CA PRO A 161 10.32 0.83 19.86
C PRO A 161 10.96 2.19 20.18
N GLN A 162 11.30 2.43 21.44
CA GLN A 162 11.90 3.71 21.87
C GLN A 162 13.22 3.96 21.14
N GLU A 163 14.04 2.92 20.96
CA GLU A 163 15.33 2.99 20.28
C GLU A 163 15.17 3.43 18.82
N LEU A 164 14.08 3.00 18.16
CA LEU A 164 13.77 3.41 16.80
C LEU A 164 13.32 4.88 16.74
N ARG A 165 12.48 5.32 17.68
CA ARG A 165 12.09 6.75 17.77
C ARG A 165 13.31 7.63 17.97
N ASP A 166 14.17 7.30 18.91
CA ASP A 166 15.39 8.06 19.24
C ASP A 166 16.34 8.15 18.05
N LYS A 167 16.53 7.03 17.34
CA LYS A 167 17.33 6.99 16.12
C LYS A 167 16.79 7.94 15.06
N LEU A 168 15.49 7.88 14.77
CA LEU A 168 14.87 8.71 13.73
C LEU A 168 14.98 10.21 14.08
N ILE A 169 14.74 10.56 15.34
CA ILE A 169 14.83 11.94 15.82
C ILE A 169 16.27 12.45 15.76
N LYS A 170 17.26 11.61 16.11
CA LYS A 170 18.69 11.96 15.98
C LYS A 170 19.10 12.22 14.53
N GLU A 171 18.43 11.60 13.55
CA GLU A 171 18.60 11.86 12.12
C GLU A 171 17.83 13.10 11.63
N GLY A 172 17.20 13.86 12.53
CA GLY A 172 16.42 15.06 12.22
C GLY A 172 15.00 14.79 11.71
N LYS A 173 14.51 13.54 11.81
CA LYS A 173 13.14 13.19 11.41
C LYS A 173 12.19 13.49 12.56
N THR A 174 11.21 14.35 12.32
CA THR A 174 10.25 14.79 13.35
C THR A 174 8.91 14.05 13.28
N HIS A 175 8.52 13.63 12.09
CA HIS A 175 7.23 12.99 11.84
C HIS A 175 7.33 11.72 10.99
N MET A 176 6.29 10.90 11.05
CA MET A 176 6.11 9.70 10.26
C MET A 176 4.67 9.64 9.75
N ILE A 177 4.48 9.22 8.50
CA ILE A 177 3.14 9.02 7.96
C ILE A 177 2.51 7.80 8.62
N ILE A 178 1.32 7.97 9.19
CA ILE A 178 0.50 6.91 9.76
C ILE A 178 -0.63 6.58 8.79
N ASN A 179 -0.66 5.34 8.32
CA ASN A 179 -1.84 4.74 7.73
C ASN A 179 -2.83 4.39 8.85
N VAL A 180 -4.05 4.95 8.77
CA VAL A 180 -5.04 4.83 9.85
C VAL A 180 -5.82 3.52 9.76
N GLU A 181 -6.00 2.96 8.55
CA GLU A 181 -6.91 1.82 8.31
C GLU A 181 -8.34 2.10 8.83
N TRP A 182 -8.85 3.31 8.57
CA TRP A 182 -10.10 3.79 9.15
C TRP A 182 -11.34 3.01 8.68
N GLY A 183 -11.21 2.13 7.68
CA GLY A 183 -12.32 1.29 7.22
C GLY A 183 -12.83 0.38 8.33
N SER A 184 -11.95 0.03 9.27
CA SER A 184 -12.25 -0.76 10.49
C SER A 184 -12.67 0.08 11.70
N PHE A 185 -12.89 1.39 11.54
CA PHE A 185 -13.35 2.25 12.63
C PHE A 185 -14.65 1.70 13.23
N ASP A 186 -14.67 1.54 14.56
CA ASP A 186 -15.83 1.09 15.35
C ASP A 186 -16.50 -0.19 14.81
N ASN A 187 -15.69 -1.22 14.51
CA ASN A 187 -16.22 -2.54 14.15
C ASN A 187 -17.10 -3.16 15.27
N GLU A 188 -16.96 -2.71 16.52
CA GLU A 188 -17.86 -3.11 17.61
C GLU A 188 -19.23 -2.41 17.61
N LEU A 189 -19.45 -1.46 16.70
CA LEU A 189 -20.71 -0.73 16.50
C LEU A 189 -21.24 -0.02 17.77
N LYS A 190 -20.37 0.64 18.53
CA LYS A 190 -20.79 1.43 19.69
C LYS A 190 -21.45 2.75 19.28
N HIS A 191 -21.01 3.33 18.17
CA HIS A 191 -21.39 4.69 17.75
C HIS A 191 -21.74 4.80 16.26
N LEU A 192 -21.26 3.89 15.41
CA LEU A 192 -21.54 3.93 13.99
C LEU A 192 -23.04 3.79 13.69
N PRO A 193 -23.65 4.75 12.97
CA PRO A 193 -25.04 4.65 12.55
C PRO A 193 -25.26 3.36 11.75
N THR A 194 -26.10 2.48 12.28
CA THR A 194 -26.36 1.15 11.69
C THR A 194 -27.86 0.94 11.54
N THR A 195 -28.27 0.63 10.32
CA THR A 195 -29.63 0.25 9.96
C THR A 195 -29.74 -1.26 9.75
N LYS A 196 -30.98 -1.75 9.61
CA LYS A 196 -31.22 -3.16 9.25
C LYS A 196 -30.59 -3.57 7.90
N TYR A 197 -30.39 -2.62 6.98
CA TYR A 197 -29.81 -2.92 5.67
C TYR A 197 -28.31 -3.14 5.76
N ASP A 198 -27.62 -2.35 6.58
CA ASP A 198 -26.19 -2.49 6.80
C ASP A 198 -25.86 -3.86 7.42
N VAL A 199 -26.68 -4.33 8.36
CA VAL A 199 -26.53 -5.66 8.98
C VAL A 199 -26.71 -6.77 7.94
N VAL A 200 -27.68 -6.65 7.03
CA VAL A 200 -27.89 -7.64 5.97
C VAL A 200 -26.72 -7.66 5.00
N ILE A 201 -26.25 -6.49 4.58
CA ILE A 201 -25.10 -6.34 3.70
C ILE A 201 -23.87 -7.00 4.34
N ASP A 202 -23.56 -6.65 5.58
CA ASP A 202 -22.39 -7.17 6.29
C ASP A 202 -22.46 -8.68 6.52
N GLN A 203 -23.59 -9.20 7.01
CA GLN A 203 -23.68 -10.58 7.47
C GLN A 203 -24.00 -11.58 6.36
N LYS A 204 -24.67 -11.16 5.28
CA LYS A 204 -25.17 -12.08 4.24
C LYS A 204 -24.55 -11.87 2.87
N LEU A 205 -24.14 -10.64 2.54
CA LEU A 205 -23.71 -10.30 1.18
C LEU A 205 -22.20 -10.05 1.09
N SER A 206 -21.59 -9.59 2.18
CA SER A 206 -20.17 -9.28 2.22
C SER A 206 -19.29 -10.53 2.31
N THR A 207 -18.11 -10.44 1.71
CA THR A 207 -17.06 -11.47 1.79
C THR A 207 -16.27 -11.43 3.11
N ASN A 208 -16.45 -10.40 3.94
CA ASN A 208 -15.79 -10.25 5.23
C ASN A 208 -16.75 -9.79 6.37
N PRO A 209 -17.73 -10.63 6.76
CA PRO A 209 -18.67 -10.28 7.82
C PRO A 209 -17.99 -9.82 9.12
N GLY A 210 -18.47 -8.73 9.71
CA GLY A 210 -17.97 -8.17 10.98
C GLY A 210 -16.70 -7.33 10.87
N PHE A 211 -16.12 -7.17 9.68
CA PHE A 211 -14.92 -6.36 9.45
C PHE A 211 -15.19 -5.18 8.52
N HIS A 212 -14.36 -4.15 8.61
CA HIS A 212 -14.46 -2.94 7.79
C HIS A 212 -15.87 -2.32 7.81
N LEU A 213 -16.48 -2.22 8.98
CA LEU A 213 -17.88 -1.79 9.09
C LEU A 213 -18.07 -0.33 8.65
N PHE A 214 -17.13 0.56 8.96
CA PHE A 214 -17.16 1.94 8.45
C PHE A 214 -17.08 1.98 6.92
N GLU A 215 -16.19 1.18 6.31
CA GLU A 215 -16.09 1.10 4.83
C GLU A 215 -17.42 0.70 4.18
N LYS A 216 -18.16 -0.22 4.79
CA LYS A 216 -19.47 -0.66 4.28
C LYS A 216 -20.54 0.43 4.28
N ARG A 217 -20.35 1.54 4.99
CA ARG A 217 -21.29 2.68 5.00
C ARG A 217 -20.86 3.83 4.10
N VAL A 218 -19.61 3.83 3.64
CA VAL A 218 -19.02 4.98 2.92
C VAL A 218 -18.61 4.62 1.49
N SER A 219 -18.14 3.39 1.28
CA SER A 219 -17.60 2.99 -0.03
C SER A 219 -18.69 2.79 -1.06
N GLY A 220 -18.36 3.13 -2.32
CA GLY A 220 -19.30 3.02 -3.44
C GLY A 220 -19.69 1.58 -3.80
N MET A 221 -19.08 0.56 -3.18
CA MET A 221 -19.48 -0.85 -3.35
C MET A 221 -20.84 -1.15 -2.67
N PHE A 222 -21.23 -0.37 -1.66
CA PHE A 222 -22.40 -0.64 -0.82
C PHE A 222 -23.46 0.48 -0.83
N LEU A 223 -23.27 1.51 -1.66
CA LEU A 223 -24.30 2.52 -1.96
C LEU A 223 -25.36 1.96 -2.90
#